data_AF-A0A923HUY1-F1
#
_entry.id   AF-A0A923HUY1-F1
#
_cell.length_a   1.000
_cell.length_b   1.000
_cell.length_c   1.000
_cell.angle_alpha   90.00
_cell.angle_beta   90.00
_cell.angle_gamma   90.00
#
_symmetry.space_group_name_H-M   'P 1'
#
loop_
_entity.id
_entity.type
_entity.pdbx_description
1 polymer ?
#
loop_
_entity_poly.entity_id
_entity_poly.type
_entity_poly.pdbx_seq_one_letter_code
_entity_poly.pdbx_strand_id
1 'polypeptide(L)'
;MKLYTESQERALEEQGVVQIHIRFRPRRLVSILFVLLLHVLFLYLLLKIGADIKDGRPLSSPMVMIFDKLKQIKQGEPDAKKAEVKTKTPPNPKAIQKPKEVPPQPVEEPAEKPPVKYEDMPPPDMSAMLNAARERRQAAREAAAAENQPAQGNRGRSSQEIAEENIRRAMDRANGKNGEGGLFTIINKGVRTATFSFRGWEVRVGSNRQVYEVDAGLGGNVELAIVKKMMEVIRTRFKKQAPWESNRLGRVIMISMAPEDSEETERFLMKEMFESDHPRR
;
A
#
# COMPACT_ATOMS: atom_id res chain seq x y z
N MET A 1 64.52 -32.24 -17.46
CA MET A 1 63.05 -32.43 -17.59
C MET A 1 62.40 -31.50 -16.57
N LYS A 2 62.11 -30.22 -16.88
CA LYS A 2 60.99 -29.71 -17.70
C LYS A 2 59.72 -30.53 -17.46
N LEU A 3 58.75 -29.97 -16.72
CA LEU A 3 57.29 -30.26 -16.77
C LEU A 3 56.57 -29.67 -15.53
N TYR A 4 56.68 -28.36 -15.23
CA TYR A 4 55.77 -27.73 -14.25
C TYR A 4 55.33 -26.30 -14.59
N THR A 5 55.77 -25.71 -15.70
CA THR A 5 55.34 -24.36 -16.10
C THR A 5 54.28 -24.36 -17.21
N GLU A 6 54.07 -25.47 -17.91
CA GLU A 6 53.16 -25.53 -19.07
C GLU A 6 51.70 -25.80 -18.70
N SER A 7 51.42 -26.36 -17.52
CA SER A 7 50.05 -26.65 -17.08
C SER A 7 49.29 -25.41 -16.60
N GLN A 8 49.99 -24.36 -16.16
CA GLN A 8 49.34 -23.15 -15.66
C GLN A 8 49.05 -22.14 -16.78
N GLU A 9 49.87 -22.07 -17.83
CA GLU A 9 49.59 -21.26 -19.03
C GLU A 9 48.47 -21.86 -19.88
N ARG A 10 48.39 -23.19 -20.02
CA ARG A 10 47.27 -23.83 -20.74
C ARG A 10 45.91 -23.68 -20.05
N ALA A 11 45.88 -23.47 -18.73
CA ALA A 11 44.64 -23.22 -18.00
C ALA A 11 44.10 -21.78 -18.15
N LEU A 12 44.93 -20.85 -18.65
CA LEU A 12 44.56 -19.44 -18.87
C LEU A 12 44.27 -19.12 -20.34
N GLU A 13 44.82 -19.85 -21.31
CA GLU A 13 44.50 -19.64 -22.74
C GLU A 13 43.15 -20.23 -23.16
N GLU A 14 42.59 -21.21 -22.44
CA GLU A 14 41.23 -21.74 -22.74
C GLU A 14 40.09 -20.84 -22.21
N GLN A 15 40.40 -19.79 -21.44
CA GLN A 15 39.40 -18.84 -20.90
C GLN A 15 39.13 -17.65 -21.83
N GLY A 16 39.52 -17.73 -23.10
CA GLY A 16 39.40 -16.65 -24.08
C GLY A 16 38.33 -16.84 -25.17
N VAL A 17 37.63 -17.97 -25.22
CA VAL A 17 36.57 -18.21 -26.23
C VAL A 17 35.27 -18.59 -25.54
N VAL A 18 34.47 -17.57 -25.23
CA VAL A 18 33.07 -17.78 -24.83
C VAL A 18 32.30 -18.28 -26.05
N GLN A 19 32.21 -19.60 -26.21
CA GLN A 19 31.31 -20.20 -27.20
C GLN A 19 29.86 -19.97 -26.75
N ILE A 20 29.29 -18.83 -27.13
CA ILE A 20 27.87 -18.53 -26.90
C ILE A 20 27.05 -19.39 -27.88
N HIS A 21 26.70 -20.60 -27.46
CA HIS A 21 25.67 -21.38 -28.16
C HIS A 21 24.29 -20.77 -27.92
N ILE A 22 23.94 -19.75 -28.70
CA ILE A 22 22.59 -19.17 -28.69
C ILE A 22 21.63 -20.15 -29.36
N ARG A 23 20.94 -20.97 -28.57
CA ARG A 23 19.83 -21.80 -29.06
C ARG A 23 18.60 -20.91 -29.30
N PHE A 24 18.50 -20.33 -30.49
CA PHE A 24 17.32 -19.59 -30.91
C PHE A 24 16.14 -20.56 -31.10
N ARG A 25 15.12 -20.47 -30.23
CA ARG A 25 13.83 -21.14 -30.48
C ARG A 25 13.17 -20.46 -31.70
N PRO A 26 12.72 -21.22 -32.72
CA PRO A 26 12.20 -20.65 -33.96
C PRO A 26 11.03 -19.68 -33.72
N ARG A 27 10.20 -19.95 -32.70
CA ARG A 27 9.10 -19.06 -32.29
C ARG A 27 9.56 -17.66 -31.86
N ARG A 28 10.74 -17.52 -31.23
CA ARG A 28 11.25 -16.21 -30.80
C ARG A 28 11.86 -15.41 -31.96
N LEU A 29 12.46 -16.08 -32.95
CA LEU A 29 12.95 -15.43 -34.17
C LEU A 29 11.79 -14.85 -35.01
N VAL A 30 10.69 -15.58 -35.13
CA VAL A 30 9.50 -15.08 -35.83
C VAL A 30 8.94 -13.83 -35.15
N SER A 31 8.89 -13.80 -33.81
CA SER A 31 8.45 -12.60 -33.08
C SER A 31 9.39 -11.40 -33.29
N ILE A 32 10.71 -11.60 -33.25
CA ILE A 32 11.68 -10.51 -33.48
C ILE A 32 11.56 -9.98 -34.92
N LEU A 33 11.44 -10.87 -35.90
CA LEU A 33 11.26 -10.49 -37.31
C LEU A 33 9.94 -9.74 -37.51
N PHE A 34 8.84 -10.20 -36.90
CA PHE A 34 7.55 -9.52 -36.96
C PHE A 34 7.60 -8.11 -36.36
N VAL A 35 8.27 -7.94 -35.22
CA VAL A 35 8.45 -6.62 -34.60
C VAL A 35 9.30 -5.71 -35.49
N LEU A 36 10.39 -6.19 -36.07
CA LEU A 36 11.21 -5.41 -37.02
C LEU A 36 10.40 -5.02 -38.26
N LEU A 37 9.59 -5.92 -38.81
CA LEU A 37 8.73 -5.64 -39.97
C LEU A 37 7.69 -4.57 -39.63
N LEU A 38 7.06 -4.65 -38.44
CA LEU A 38 6.13 -3.64 -37.96
C LEU A 38 6.81 -2.27 -37.81
N HIS A 39 8.05 -2.22 -37.31
CA HIS A 39 8.81 -0.98 -37.21
C HIS A 39 9.16 -0.38 -38.58
N VAL A 40 9.54 -1.21 -39.55
CA VAL A 40 9.79 -0.76 -40.94
C VAL A 40 8.51 -0.23 -41.58
N LEU A 41 7.37 -0.92 -41.38
CA LEU A 41 6.07 -0.48 -41.89
C LEU A 41 5.61 0.82 -41.23
N PHE A 42 5.82 0.96 -39.92
CA PHE A 42 5.53 2.20 -39.20
C PHE A 42 6.39 3.35 -39.70
N LEU A 43 7.70 3.14 -39.86
CA LEU A 43 8.63 4.14 -40.39
C LEU A 43 8.27 4.52 -41.83
N TYR A 44 7.86 3.56 -42.66
CA TYR A 44 7.34 3.80 -44.00
C TYR A 44 6.06 4.65 -43.99
N LEU A 45 5.11 4.36 -43.10
CA LEU A 45 3.90 5.18 -42.93
C LEU A 45 4.23 6.60 -42.49
N LEU A 46 5.17 6.79 -41.56
CA LEU A 46 5.62 8.12 -41.15
C LEU A 46 6.30 8.88 -42.29
N LEU A 47 7.14 8.23 -43.09
CA LEU A 47 7.73 8.87 -44.28
C LEU A 47 6.66 9.24 -45.30
N LYS A 48 5.66 8.38 -45.51
CA LYS A 48 4.55 8.65 -46.43
C LYS A 48 3.67 9.81 -45.97
N ILE A 49 3.35 9.90 -44.68
CA ILE A 49 2.61 11.04 -44.10
C ILE A 49 3.47 12.31 -44.19
N GLY A 50 4.77 12.22 -43.90
CA GLY A 50 5.71 13.33 -44.05
C GLY A 50 5.86 13.81 -45.50
N ALA A 51 5.71 12.93 -46.49
CA ALA A 51 5.66 13.28 -47.91
C ALA A 51 4.33 13.97 -48.26
N ASP A 52 3.18 13.46 -47.79
CA ASP A 52 1.86 14.07 -48.02
C ASP A 52 1.75 15.50 -47.42
N ILE A 53 2.44 15.76 -46.29
CA ILE A 53 2.55 17.09 -45.68
C ILE A 53 3.40 18.05 -46.55
N LYS A 54 4.44 17.54 -47.24
CA LYS A 54 5.25 18.33 -48.17
C LYS A 54 4.54 18.61 -49.49
N ASP A 55 3.62 17.73 -49.89
CA ASP A 55 2.82 17.85 -51.11
C ASP A 55 1.57 18.74 -50.97
N GLY A 56 1.47 19.49 -49.86
CA GLY A 56 0.54 20.62 -49.78
C GLY A 56 -0.94 20.25 -49.76
N ARG A 57 -1.31 19.09 -49.22
CA ARG A 57 -2.72 18.79 -48.90
C ARG A 57 -3.06 19.22 -47.47
N PRO A 58 -3.68 20.39 -47.24
CA PRO A 58 -4.14 20.73 -45.90
C PRO A 58 -5.33 19.86 -45.52
N LEU A 59 -5.20 19.09 -44.42
CA LEU A 59 -6.37 18.61 -43.68
C LEU A 59 -7.09 19.83 -43.08
N SER A 60 -7.99 20.41 -43.87
CA SER A 60 -8.96 21.40 -43.41
C SER A 60 -9.98 20.73 -42.49
N SER A 61 -9.78 20.89 -41.19
CA SER A 61 -10.87 20.97 -40.21
C SER A 61 -10.47 21.98 -39.12
N PRO A 62 -10.95 23.24 -39.18
CA PRO A 62 -10.70 24.19 -38.12
C PRO A 62 -11.46 23.78 -36.84
N MET A 63 -10.70 23.62 -35.76
CA MET A 63 -11.18 23.49 -34.39
C MET A 63 -11.97 24.76 -34.03
N VAL A 64 -13.29 24.65 -33.98
CA VAL A 64 -14.18 25.72 -33.51
C VAL A 64 -14.01 25.88 -32.00
N MET A 65 -13.36 26.95 -31.55
CA MET A 65 -13.45 27.42 -30.17
C MET A 65 -14.68 28.31 -30.03
N ILE A 66 -15.74 27.80 -29.40
CA ILE A 66 -16.89 28.61 -28.99
C ILE A 66 -16.52 29.26 -27.65
N PHE A 67 -16.03 30.49 -27.68
CA PHE A 67 -15.97 31.36 -26.50
C PHE A 67 -17.30 32.09 -26.38
N ASP A 68 -18.17 31.61 -25.48
CA ASP A 68 -19.36 32.36 -25.13
C ASP A 68 -19.06 33.34 -23.99
N LYS A 69 -19.40 34.61 -24.24
CA LYS A 69 -19.04 35.77 -23.44
C LYS A 69 -20.30 36.36 -22.83
N LEU A 70 -20.56 36.05 -21.57
CA LEU A 70 -21.58 36.72 -20.74
C LEU A 70 -21.07 36.74 -19.29
N LYS A 71 -21.29 37.74 -18.44
CA LYS A 71 -21.58 39.17 -18.49
C LYS A 71 -21.39 39.59 -17.02
N GLN A 72 -20.56 40.59 -16.76
CA GLN A 72 -20.32 41.11 -15.40
C GLN A 72 -21.62 41.67 -14.80
N ILE A 73 -21.93 41.30 -13.55
CA ILE A 73 -22.87 42.02 -12.69
C ILE A 73 -22.09 42.55 -11.48
N LYS A 74 -22.23 43.85 -11.28
CA LYS A 74 -21.66 44.67 -10.23
C LYS A 74 -22.31 44.40 -8.86
N GLN A 75 -21.45 44.32 -7.84
CA GLN A 75 -21.42 45.14 -6.61
C GLN A 75 -22.71 45.42 -5.84
N GLY A 76 -22.70 45.03 -4.56
CA GLY A 76 -23.59 45.53 -3.50
C GLY A 76 -23.30 44.92 -2.12
N GLU A 77 -22.48 45.60 -1.33
CA GLU A 77 -22.51 45.64 0.17
C GLU A 77 -22.83 47.11 0.51
N PRO A 78 -23.41 47.50 1.68
CA PRO A 78 -23.13 47.06 3.06
C PRO A 78 -24.44 46.73 3.84
N ASP A 79 -24.56 46.39 5.13
CA ASP A 79 -23.91 46.86 6.36
C ASP A 79 -24.44 45.97 7.53
N ALA A 80 -23.64 45.66 8.55
CA ALA A 80 -24.06 45.56 9.98
C ALA A 80 -23.03 44.84 10.89
N LYS A 81 -22.28 45.68 11.59
CA LYS A 81 -21.60 45.57 12.89
C LYS A 81 -21.91 44.39 13.85
N LYS A 82 -20.81 43.78 14.32
CA LYS A 82 -20.32 43.63 15.73
C LYS A 82 -21.16 42.86 16.78
N ALA A 83 -20.59 41.74 17.25
CA ALA A 83 -20.50 41.29 18.66
C ALA A 83 -19.49 40.11 18.73
N GLU A 84 -18.25 40.28 19.18
CA GLU A 84 -17.75 40.26 20.57
C GLU A 84 -17.69 38.85 21.23
N VAL A 85 -16.50 38.26 21.10
CA VAL A 85 -15.72 37.42 22.03
C VAL A 85 -16.43 36.76 23.23
N LYS A 86 -16.25 35.44 23.37
CA LYS A 86 -15.92 34.80 24.67
C LYS A 86 -15.28 33.42 24.50
N THR A 87 -13.96 33.43 24.67
CA THR A 87 -13.07 32.29 24.92
C THR A 87 -13.49 31.56 26.20
N LYS A 88 -13.58 30.22 26.16
CA LYS A 88 -13.54 29.39 27.38
C LYS A 88 -12.62 28.19 27.17
N THR A 89 -11.56 28.22 27.96
CA THR A 89 -10.44 27.28 28.11
C THR A 89 -10.90 25.90 28.59
N PRO A 90 -10.27 24.80 28.16
CA PRO A 90 -10.51 23.47 28.72
C PRO A 90 -9.73 23.25 30.03
N PRO A 91 -10.31 22.61 31.07
CA PRO A 91 -9.55 22.17 32.23
C PRO A 91 -8.89 20.80 31.98
N ASN A 92 -7.56 20.78 32.14
CA ASN A 92 -6.68 19.59 32.14
C ASN A 92 -6.69 18.88 33.53
N PRO A 93 -6.00 17.74 33.75
CA PRO A 93 -6.60 16.50 34.25
C PRO A 93 -6.26 16.23 35.73
N LYS A 94 -7.05 15.40 36.42
CA LYS A 94 -6.71 14.95 37.77
C LYS A 94 -5.74 13.76 37.73
N ALA A 95 -4.81 13.83 38.67
CA ALA A 95 -3.58 13.07 38.77
C ALA A 95 -3.77 11.58 39.09
N ILE A 96 -2.81 10.82 38.57
CA ILE A 96 -2.55 9.39 38.79
C ILE A 96 -2.13 9.18 40.24
N GLN A 97 -2.83 8.30 40.96
CA GLN A 97 -2.43 7.86 42.29
C GLN A 97 -1.36 6.77 42.18
N LYS A 98 -0.28 6.96 42.92
CA LYS A 98 0.92 6.12 42.99
C LYS A 98 0.61 4.86 43.85
N PRO A 99 0.90 3.64 43.39
CA PRO A 99 0.77 2.43 44.22
C PRO A 99 1.72 2.41 45.42
N LYS A 100 1.23 1.86 46.54
CA LYS A 100 1.92 1.72 47.82
C LYS A 100 2.86 0.50 47.77
N GLU A 101 4.11 0.74 48.13
CA GLU A 101 5.23 -0.21 48.19
C GLU A 101 5.05 -1.15 49.41
N VAL A 102 5.19 -2.46 49.19
CA VAL A 102 5.18 -3.48 50.25
C VAL A 102 6.61 -4.00 50.42
N PRO A 103 7.13 -4.15 51.66
CA PRO A 103 8.54 -4.52 51.89
C PRO A 103 8.91 -5.93 51.40
N PRO A 104 10.17 -6.17 51.01
CA PRO A 104 10.65 -7.48 50.60
C PRO A 104 10.76 -8.45 51.78
N GLN A 105 10.27 -9.67 51.59
CA GLN A 105 10.50 -10.78 52.54
C GLN A 105 11.97 -11.27 52.44
N PRO A 106 12.55 -11.75 53.56
CA PRO A 106 13.95 -12.19 53.63
C PRO A 106 14.29 -13.32 52.66
N VAL A 107 15.45 -13.18 52.01
CA VAL A 107 16.08 -14.21 51.18
C VAL A 107 16.58 -15.32 52.11
N GLU A 108 16.05 -16.53 51.95
CA GLU A 108 16.65 -17.73 52.53
C GLU A 108 17.97 -18.04 51.79
N GLU A 109 19.01 -18.21 52.58
CA GLU A 109 20.38 -18.53 52.18
C GLU A 109 20.45 -19.96 51.60
N PRO A 110 20.94 -20.18 50.37
CA PRO A 110 21.09 -21.51 49.82
C PRO A 110 22.22 -22.26 50.54
N ALA A 111 21.87 -23.35 51.23
CA ALA A 111 22.83 -24.28 51.82
C ALA A 111 23.87 -24.77 50.77
N GLU A 112 25.15 -24.59 51.09
CA GLU A 112 26.26 -25.16 50.32
C GLU A 112 26.14 -26.69 50.28
N LYS A 113 26.13 -27.25 49.08
CA LYS A 113 26.30 -28.69 48.87
C LYS A 113 27.79 -29.02 48.92
N PRO A 114 28.20 -30.12 49.59
CA PRO A 114 29.62 -30.47 49.75
C PRO A 114 30.29 -30.75 48.39
N PRO A 115 31.61 -30.49 48.27
CA PRO A 115 32.35 -30.68 47.02
C PRO A 115 32.40 -32.16 46.65
N VAL A 116 31.94 -32.47 45.44
CA VAL A 116 31.98 -33.82 44.88
C VAL A 116 33.43 -34.16 44.51
N LYS A 117 33.92 -35.29 45.03
CA LYS A 117 35.28 -35.81 44.81
C LYS A 117 35.47 -36.21 43.34
N TYR A 118 36.44 -35.62 42.64
CA TYR A 118 36.69 -35.79 41.20
C TYR A 118 37.60 -36.99 40.86
N GLU A 119 37.45 -38.15 41.49
CA GLU A 119 38.43 -39.23 41.34
C GLU A 119 38.09 -40.34 40.33
N ASP A 120 36.88 -40.42 39.77
CA ASP A 120 36.51 -41.54 38.87
C ASP A 120 35.74 -41.13 37.61
N MET A 121 36.28 -40.22 36.79
CA MET A 121 35.75 -40.00 35.44
C MET A 121 36.82 -40.28 34.37
N PRO A 122 36.60 -41.22 33.43
CA PRO A 122 37.49 -41.36 32.29
C PRO A 122 37.54 -40.04 31.51
N PRO A 123 38.69 -39.66 30.92
CA PRO A 123 38.79 -38.45 30.12
C PRO A 123 37.66 -38.43 29.08
N PRO A 124 36.80 -37.41 29.04
CA PRO A 124 35.70 -37.39 28.10
C PRO A 124 36.26 -37.45 26.69
N ASP A 125 35.73 -38.36 25.87
CA ASP A 125 36.07 -38.46 24.45
C ASP A 125 35.89 -37.08 23.80
N MET A 126 36.86 -36.65 22.98
CA MET A 126 36.85 -35.32 22.36
C MET A 126 35.56 -35.05 21.57
N SER A 127 34.94 -36.11 21.05
CA SER A 127 33.63 -36.08 20.38
C SER A 127 32.51 -35.62 21.32
N ALA A 128 32.47 -36.14 22.54
CA ALA A 128 31.51 -35.79 23.58
C ALA A 128 31.71 -34.34 24.05
N MET A 129 32.97 -33.89 24.15
CA MET A 129 33.27 -32.51 24.52
C MET A 129 32.79 -31.50 23.47
N LEU A 130 32.94 -31.80 22.17
CA LEU A 130 32.43 -30.94 21.10
C LEU A 130 30.90 -30.87 21.09
N ASN A 131 30.22 -31.99 21.33
CA ASN A 131 28.75 -32.03 21.37
C ASN A 131 28.21 -31.23 22.56
N ALA A 132 28.79 -31.39 23.75
CA ALA A 132 28.44 -30.59 24.92
C ALA A 132 28.67 -29.08 24.70
N ALA A 133 29.74 -28.70 23.99
CA ALA A 133 30.01 -27.30 23.64
C ALA A 133 29.04 -26.76 22.56
N ARG A 134 28.50 -27.61 21.67
CA ARG A 134 27.46 -27.22 20.71
C ARG A 134 26.12 -27.04 21.42
N GLU A 135 25.74 -27.96 22.29
CA GLU A 135 24.51 -27.89 23.09
C GLU A 135 24.51 -26.66 24.00
N ARG A 136 25.64 -26.37 24.68
CA ARG A 136 25.76 -25.13 25.48
C ARG A 136 25.57 -23.87 24.63
N ARG A 137 26.09 -23.83 23.40
CA ARG A 137 25.87 -22.70 22.49
C ARG A 137 24.42 -22.60 22.00
N GLN A 138 23.75 -23.73 21.80
CA GLN A 138 22.33 -23.76 21.43
C GLN A 138 21.46 -23.30 22.60
N ALA A 139 21.65 -23.85 23.79
CA ALA A 139 20.94 -23.47 24.99
C ALA A 139 21.13 -21.98 25.34
N ALA A 140 22.34 -21.43 25.18
CA ALA A 140 22.59 -20.00 25.38
C ALA A 140 21.84 -19.11 24.37
N ARG A 141 21.72 -19.55 23.11
CA ARG A 141 20.95 -18.83 22.07
C ARG A 141 19.45 -18.89 22.35
N GLU A 142 18.96 -20.06 22.78
CA GLU A 142 17.56 -20.26 23.14
C GLU A 142 17.19 -19.49 24.40
N ALA A 143 18.05 -19.46 25.41
CA ALA A 143 17.87 -18.65 26.62
C ALA A 143 17.86 -17.16 26.29
N ALA A 144 18.78 -16.67 25.45
CA ALA A 144 18.79 -15.28 24.99
C ALA A 144 17.55 -14.94 24.14
N ALA A 145 17.04 -15.87 23.33
CA ALA A 145 15.79 -15.68 22.60
C ALA A 145 14.58 -15.66 23.54
N ALA A 146 14.53 -16.55 24.53
CA ALA A 146 13.49 -16.62 25.55
C ALA A 146 13.50 -15.42 26.50
N GLU A 147 14.67 -14.81 26.76
CA GLU A 147 14.79 -13.57 27.55
C GLU A 147 14.38 -12.33 26.74
N ASN A 148 14.59 -12.34 25.41
CA ASN A 148 14.13 -11.28 24.52
C ASN A 148 12.64 -11.38 24.15
N GLN A 149 12.00 -12.54 24.28
CA GLN A 149 10.56 -12.74 24.04
C GLN A 149 9.64 -11.93 24.99
N PRO A 150 9.82 -11.93 26.33
CA PRO A 150 9.00 -11.12 27.24
C PRO A 150 9.31 -9.62 27.11
N ALA A 151 10.51 -9.25 26.65
CA ALA A 151 10.87 -7.86 26.36
C ALA A 151 10.30 -7.33 25.03
N GLN A 152 9.82 -8.21 24.14
CA GLN A 152 9.10 -7.84 22.92
C GLN A 152 7.58 -7.73 23.13
N GLY A 153 7.01 -8.48 24.09
CA GLY A 153 5.56 -8.48 24.35
C GLY A 153 5.00 -7.16 24.91
N ASN A 154 5.84 -6.27 25.44
CA ASN A 154 5.40 -5.02 26.08
C ASN A 154 6.02 -3.74 25.47
N ARG A 155 6.83 -3.87 24.41
CA ARG A 155 7.23 -2.73 23.59
C ARG A 155 6.09 -2.50 22.60
N GLY A 156 5.30 -1.46 22.81
CA GLY A 156 4.37 -0.98 21.79
C GLY A 156 5.09 -0.93 20.44
N ARG A 157 4.36 -1.27 19.37
CA ARG A 157 4.90 -1.41 17.99
C ARG A 157 5.95 -0.34 17.71
N SER A 158 7.12 -0.77 17.27
CA SER A 158 8.22 0.17 16.99
C SER A 158 7.78 1.17 15.90
N SER A 159 8.32 2.38 15.91
CA SER A 159 7.99 3.40 14.88
C SER A 159 8.24 2.87 13.46
N GLN A 160 9.27 2.04 13.29
CA GLN A 160 9.57 1.35 12.05
C GLN A 160 8.51 0.31 11.69
N GLU A 161 8.06 -0.52 12.64
CA GLU A 161 6.99 -1.49 12.41
C GLU A 161 5.65 -0.81 12.05
N ILE A 162 5.32 0.32 12.68
CA ILE A 162 4.13 1.12 12.34
C ILE A 162 4.26 1.69 10.92
N ALA A 163 5.44 2.16 10.54
CA ALA A 163 5.68 2.66 9.17
C ALA A 163 5.56 1.52 8.14
N GLU A 164 6.17 0.37 8.41
CA GLU A 164 6.10 -0.82 7.56
C GLU A 164 4.67 -1.35 7.42
N GLU A 165 3.88 -1.37 8.50
CA GLU A 165 2.47 -1.75 8.45
C GLU A 165 1.63 -0.75 7.65
N ASN A 166 1.90 0.56 7.80
CA ASN A 166 1.20 1.59 7.01
C ASN A 166 1.54 1.47 5.52
N ILE A 167 2.81 1.24 5.18
CA ILE A 167 3.27 1.02 3.79
C ILE A 167 2.63 -0.25 3.24
N ARG A 168 2.64 -1.35 4.01
CA ARG A 168 2.00 -2.60 3.62
C ARG A 168 0.51 -2.41 3.38
N ARG A 169 -0.21 -1.74 4.27
CA ARG A 169 -1.63 -1.42 4.12
C ARG A 169 -1.91 -0.49 2.94
N ALA A 170 -1.05 0.50 2.68
CA ALA A 170 -1.16 1.36 1.51
C ALA A 170 -0.97 0.55 0.22
N MET A 171 0.01 -0.35 0.20
CA MET A 171 0.32 -1.21 -0.93
C MET A 171 -0.78 -2.25 -1.16
N ASP A 172 -1.35 -2.82 -0.10
CA ASP A 172 -2.46 -3.76 -0.18
C ASP A 172 -3.74 -3.09 -0.69
N ARG A 173 -3.99 -1.82 -0.31
CA ARG A 173 -5.07 -0.98 -0.87
C ARG A 173 -4.85 -0.65 -2.35
N ALA A 174 -3.64 -0.24 -2.72
CA ALA A 174 -3.31 0.09 -4.12
C ALA A 174 -3.37 -1.14 -5.04
N ASN A 175 -2.96 -2.30 -4.52
CA ASN A 175 -2.95 -3.57 -5.25
C ASN A 175 -4.24 -4.36 -5.12
N GLY A 176 -5.20 -3.92 -4.30
CA GLY A 176 -6.44 -4.65 -4.03
C GLY A 176 -6.20 -6.07 -3.51
N LYS A 177 -5.10 -6.29 -2.78
CA LYS A 177 -4.65 -7.65 -2.39
C LYS A 177 -5.55 -8.31 -1.34
N ASN A 178 -6.34 -7.52 -0.63
CA ASN A 178 -7.37 -8.01 0.30
C ASN A 178 -8.62 -8.33 -0.52
N GLY A 179 -8.55 -9.46 -1.24
CA GLY A 179 -9.49 -9.84 -2.29
C GLY A 179 -10.92 -10.09 -1.80
N GLU A 180 -11.72 -9.04 -1.74
CA GLU A 180 -13.14 -8.96 -2.12
C GLU A 180 -13.59 -7.53 -1.83
N GLY A 181 -13.62 -6.67 -2.85
CA GLY A 181 -13.97 -5.28 -2.62
C GLY A 181 -13.51 -4.37 -3.75
N GLY A 182 -14.46 -3.61 -4.29
CA GLY A 182 -14.12 -2.62 -5.30
C GLY A 182 -13.69 -1.29 -4.67
N LEU A 183 -12.59 -0.73 -5.17
CA LEU A 183 -12.05 0.54 -4.69
C LEU A 183 -12.71 1.70 -5.44
N PHE A 184 -13.31 2.63 -4.70
CA PHE A 184 -13.79 3.91 -5.22
C PHE A 184 -12.72 4.98 -5.07
N THR A 185 -12.47 5.71 -6.15
CA THR A 185 -11.50 6.81 -6.16
C THR A 185 -12.11 8.00 -6.88
N ILE A 186 -12.17 9.14 -6.21
CA ILE A 186 -12.65 10.39 -6.81
C ILE A 186 -11.55 10.92 -7.73
N ILE A 187 -11.87 11.14 -9.01
CA ILE A 187 -10.92 11.65 -10.00
C ILE A 187 -11.00 13.17 -10.03
N ASN A 188 -12.21 13.71 -10.20
CA ASN A 188 -12.45 15.14 -10.25
C ASN A 188 -13.74 15.46 -9.48
N LYS A 189 -13.72 16.55 -8.72
CA LYS A 189 -14.87 17.09 -7.99
C LYS A 189 -15.01 18.57 -8.32
N GLY A 190 -16.03 18.91 -9.10
CA GLY A 190 -16.46 20.28 -9.35
C GLY A 190 -17.55 20.73 -8.38
N VAL A 191 -18.05 21.95 -8.60
CA VAL A 191 -19.13 22.54 -7.79
C VAL A 191 -20.50 21.93 -8.11
N ARG A 192 -20.67 21.41 -9.33
CA ARG A 192 -21.93 20.80 -9.81
C ARG A 192 -21.76 19.37 -10.33
N THR A 193 -20.64 19.08 -10.98
CA THR A 193 -20.36 17.76 -11.55
C THR A 193 -19.14 17.13 -10.89
N ALA A 194 -19.10 15.80 -10.85
CA ALA A 194 -17.96 15.04 -10.38
C ALA A 194 -17.79 13.76 -11.18
N THR A 195 -16.55 13.26 -11.20
CA THR A 195 -16.21 11.97 -11.78
C THR A 195 -15.47 11.13 -10.77
N PHE A 196 -15.85 9.86 -10.65
CA PHE A 196 -15.15 8.89 -9.82
C PHE A 196 -14.93 7.60 -10.61
N SER A 197 -13.85 6.90 -10.27
CA SER A 197 -13.60 5.56 -10.78
C SER A 197 -13.91 4.49 -9.75
N PHE A 198 -14.42 3.38 -10.25
CA PHE A 198 -14.62 2.14 -9.54
C PHE A 198 -13.73 1.06 -10.15
N ARG A 199 -12.85 0.50 -9.33
CA ARG A 199 -12.12 -0.73 -9.68
C ARG A 199 -13.02 -1.88 -9.25
N GLY A 200 -13.43 -2.74 -10.18
CA GLY A 200 -14.46 -3.76 -9.96
C GLY A 200 -14.23 -4.65 -8.73
N TRP A 201 -15.24 -5.42 -8.36
CA TRP A 201 -15.25 -6.27 -7.15
C TRP A 201 -14.11 -7.28 -7.07
N GLU A 202 -13.65 -7.76 -8.23
CA GLU A 202 -12.57 -8.71 -8.34
C GLU A 202 -11.30 -8.02 -8.86
N VAL A 203 -10.20 -8.28 -8.17
CA VAL A 203 -8.89 -7.74 -8.50
C VAL A 203 -8.22 -8.70 -9.48
N ARG A 204 -8.67 -8.63 -10.74
CA ARG A 204 -8.04 -9.33 -11.86
C ARG A 204 -6.98 -8.45 -12.50
N VAL A 205 -5.89 -9.06 -12.97
CA VAL A 205 -4.89 -8.39 -13.83
C VAL A 205 -5.60 -8.00 -15.13
N GLY A 206 -5.76 -6.70 -15.38
CA GLY A 206 -6.60 -6.18 -16.48
C GLY A 206 -8.06 -5.88 -16.11
N SER A 207 -8.42 -5.87 -14.83
CA SER A 207 -9.74 -5.42 -14.38
C SER A 207 -10.01 -3.99 -14.87
N ASN A 208 -11.05 -3.84 -15.69
CA ASN A 208 -11.40 -2.57 -16.31
C ASN A 208 -11.92 -1.59 -15.23
N ARG A 209 -11.18 -0.51 -15.02
CA ARG A 209 -11.61 0.62 -14.18
C ARG A 209 -12.80 1.29 -14.84
N GLN A 210 -13.96 1.26 -14.18
CA GLN A 210 -15.17 1.93 -14.65
C GLN A 210 -15.17 3.37 -14.14
N VAL A 211 -15.45 4.33 -15.01
CA VAL A 211 -15.55 5.75 -14.65
C VAL A 211 -17.01 6.15 -14.71
N TYR A 212 -17.49 6.78 -13.64
CA TYR A 212 -18.84 7.29 -13.52
C TYR A 212 -18.81 8.80 -13.40
N GLU A 213 -19.67 9.46 -14.18
CA GLU A 213 -19.94 10.89 -14.09
C GLU A 213 -21.25 11.11 -13.34
N VAL A 214 -21.25 12.14 -12.48
CA VAL A 214 -22.37 12.50 -11.63
C VAL A 214 -22.61 14.00 -11.73
N ASP A 215 -23.86 14.40 -11.94
CA ASP A 215 -24.34 15.79 -11.89
C ASP A 215 -25.32 15.93 -10.73
N ALA A 216 -25.08 16.89 -9.84
CA ALA A 216 -25.97 17.17 -8.71
C ALA A 216 -27.16 18.06 -9.10
N GLY A 217 -27.17 18.64 -10.30
CA GLY A 217 -28.16 19.63 -10.71
C GLY A 217 -27.95 21.00 -10.08
N LEU A 218 -28.91 21.92 -10.27
CA LEU A 218 -28.84 23.28 -9.73
C LEU A 218 -29.00 23.27 -8.20
N GLY A 219 -28.01 23.83 -7.49
CA GLY A 219 -28.04 23.95 -6.02
C GLY A 219 -27.92 22.63 -5.26
N GLY A 220 -27.69 21.51 -5.95
CA GLY A 220 -27.51 20.20 -5.34
C GLY A 220 -26.12 20.03 -4.74
N ASN A 221 -26.02 19.12 -3.77
CA ASN A 221 -24.72 18.73 -3.20
C ASN A 221 -24.09 17.60 -4.04
N VAL A 222 -22.95 17.91 -4.67
CA VAL A 222 -22.18 16.97 -5.49
C VAL A 222 -21.67 15.78 -4.69
N GLU A 223 -21.26 15.99 -3.45
CA GLU A 223 -20.76 14.93 -2.58
C GLU A 223 -21.84 13.90 -2.28
N LEU A 224 -23.06 14.38 -2.01
CA LEU A 224 -24.22 13.52 -1.79
C LEU A 224 -24.59 12.76 -3.08
N ALA A 225 -24.53 13.41 -4.23
CA ALA A 225 -24.79 12.76 -5.51
C ALA A 225 -23.76 11.64 -5.81
N ILE A 226 -22.47 11.85 -5.49
CA ILE A 226 -21.43 10.81 -5.59
C ILE A 226 -21.78 9.62 -4.70
N VAL A 227 -22.12 9.86 -3.43
CA VAL A 227 -22.46 8.80 -2.47
C VAL A 227 -23.68 8.00 -2.94
N LYS A 228 -24.73 8.66 -3.44
CA LYS A 228 -25.89 7.99 -4.02
C LYS A 228 -25.51 7.08 -5.18
N LYS A 229 -24.70 7.58 -6.11
CA LYS A 229 -24.21 6.78 -7.25
C LYS A 229 -23.35 5.60 -6.80
N MET A 230 -22.52 5.79 -5.77
CA MET A 230 -21.71 4.72 -5.18
C MET A 230 -22.59 3.63 -4.54
N MET A 231 -23.61 4.01 -3.77
CA MET A 231 -24.56 3.07 -3.18
C MET A 231 -25.31 2.27 -4.24
N GLU A 232 -25.72 2.91 -5.35
CA GLU A 232 -26.30 2.19 -6.50
C GLU A 232 -25.37 1.10 -7.03
N VAL A 233 -24.07 1.42 -7.22
CA VAL A 233 -23.07 0.46 -7.66
C VAL A 233 -22.92 -0.68 -6.63
N ILE A 234 -22.85 -0.38 -5.33
CA ILE A 234 -22.73 -1.39 -4.27
C ILE A 234 -23.96 -2.30 -4.24
N ARG A 235 -25.17 -1.74 -4.40
CA ARG A 235 -26.44 -2.46 -4.40
C ARG A 235 -26.56 -3.48 -5.53
N THR A 236 -25.83 -3.32 -6.63
CA THR A 236 -25.77 -4.33 -7.70
C THR A 236 -25.27 -5.69 -7.19
N ARG A 237 -24.38 -5.68 -6.18
CA ARG A 237 -23.78 -6.89 -5.61
C ARG A 237 -24.34 -7.24 -4.23
N PHE A 238 -24.63 -6.22 -3.41
CA PHE A 238 -25.03 -6.36 -2.02
C PHE A 238 -26.40 -5.72 -1.78
N LYS A 239 -27.46 -6.54 -1.74
CA LYS A 239 -28.85 -6.04 -1.67
C LYS A 239 -29.27 -5.54 -0.30
N LYS A 240 -28.82 -6.19 0.79
CA LYS A 240 -29.28 -5.92 2.16
C LYS A 240 -28.20 -5.29 3.03
N GLN A 241 -27.01 -5.88 3.04
CA GLN A 241 -25.88 -5.40 3.81
C GLN A 241 -24.60 -5.61 2.99
N ALA A 242 -23.64 -4.70 3.13
CA ALA A 242 -22.35 -4.77 2.48
C ALA A 242 -21.22 -4.67 3.53
N PRO A 243 -20.16 -5.50 3.40
CA PRO A 243 -18.93 -5.27 4.14
C PRO A 243 -18.25 -4.01 3.60
N TRP A 244 -17.94 -3.07 4.49
CA TRP A 244 -17.31 -1.79 4.16
C TRP A 244 -16.06 -1.58 5.01
N GLU A 245 -14.92 -1.38 4.38
CA GLU A 245 -13.68 -1.02 5.07
C GLU A 245 -13.72 0.46 5.44
N SER A 246 -13.91 0.77 6.72
CA SER A 246 -13.83 2.15 7.20
C SER A 246 -12.38 2.54 7.46
N ASN A 247 -11.90 3.56 6.74
CA ASN A 247 -10.64 4.23 7.00
C ASN A 247 -10.64 4.96 8.34
N ARG A 248 -11.78 5.55 8.75
CA ARG A 248 -11.89 6.28 10.03
C ARG A 248 -11.77 5.34 11.23
N LEU A 249 -12.38 4.16 11.16
CA LEU A 249 -12.35 3.17 12.23
C LEU A 249 -11.21 2.15 12.08
N GLY A 250 -10.55 2.11 10.93
CA GLY A 250 -9.49 1.15 10.60
C GLY A 250 -9.93 -0.32 10.60
N ARG A 251 -11.23 -0.58 10.36
CA ARG A 251 -11.82 -1.92 10.39
C ARG A 251 -12.95 -2.07 9.38
N VAL A 252 -13.26 -3.32 9.03
CA VAL A 252 -14.43 -3.65 8.21
C VAL A 252 -15.69 -3.66 9.08
N ILE A 253 -16.72 -2.93 8.65
CA ILE A 253 -18.04 -2.87 9.28
C ILE A 253 -19.11 -3.33 8.29
N MET A 254 -20.25 -3.79 8.79
CA MET A 254 -21.41 -4.09 7.96
C MET A 254 -22.31 -2.86 7.87
N ILE A 255 -22.46 -2.29 6.68
CA ILE A 255 -23.37 -1.17 6.43
C ILE A 255 -24.66 -1.68 5.78
N SER A 256 -25.79 -1.07 6.14
CA SER A 256 -27.07 -1.37 5.51
C SER A 256 -27.07 -0.87 4.07
N MET A 257 -27.63 -1.67 3.15
CA MET A 257 -27.86 -1.30 1.75
C MET A 257 -29.35 -1.27 1.44
N ALA A 258 -30.21 -1.52 2.44
CA ALA A 258 -31.64 -1.42 2.29
C ALA A 258 -32.06 0.00 1.83
N PRO A 259 -33.15 0.13 1.05
CA PRO A 259 -33.69 1.43 0.71
C PRO A 259 -34.22 2.19 1.94
N GLU A 260 -34.69 1.45 2.96
CA GLU A 260 -35.22 1.97 4.22
C GLU A 260 -34.16 2.75 5.02
N ASP A 261 -32.92 2.23 5.09
CA ASP A 261 -31.82 2.86 5.84
C ASP A 261 -30.89 3.72 4.95
N SER A 262 -31.42 4.19 3.82
CA SER A 262 -30.62 4.92 2.83
C SER A 262 -30.01 6.20 3.42
N GLU A 263 -30.78 6.97 4.18
CA GLU A 263 -30.30 8.23 4.76
C GLU A 263 -29.16 8.04 5.77
N GLU A 264 -29.25 7.00 6.63
CA GLU A 264 -28.20 6.72 7.61
C GLU A 264 -26.90 6.31 6.93
N THR A 265 -27.03 5.46 5.91
CA THR A 265 -25.90 4.98 5.10
C THR A 265 -25.26 6.12 4.30
N GLU A 266 -26.08 7.00 3.71
CA GLU A 266 -25.61 8.19 3.00
C GLU A 266 -24.81 9.10 3.94
N ARG A 267 -25.33 9.41 5.14
CA ARG A 267 -24.62 10.23 6.14
C ARG A 267 -23.32 9.57 6.61
N PHE A 268 -23.33 8.25 6.80
CA PHE A 268 -22.12 7.51 7.17
C PHE A 268 -21.04 7.61 6.08
N LEU A 269 -21.41 7.36 4.82
CA LEU A 269 -20.46 7.41 3.69
C LEU A 269 -19.98 8.83 3.40
N MET A 270 -20.84 9.84 3.56
CA MET A 270 -20.45 11.26 3.47
C MET A 270 -19.33 11.57 4.47
N LYS A 271 -19.50 11.15 5.72
CA LYS A 271 -18.47 11.32 6.77
C LYS A 271 -17.20 10.53 6.47
N GLU A 272 -17.33 9.36 5.87
CA GLU A 272 -16.20 8.50 5.56
C GLU A 272 -15.34 9.06 4.42
N MET A 273 -15.98 9.62 3.40
CA MET A 273 -15.31 10.06 2.17
C MET A 273 -14.85 11.51 2.19
N PHE A 274 -15.57 12.40 2.89
CA PHE A 274 -15.34 13.86 2.79
C PHE A 274 -15.01 14.53 4.12
N GLU A 275 -15.57 14.06 5.24
CA GLU A 275 -15.35 14.67 6.57
C GLU A 275 -14.19 14.02 7.34
N SER A 276 -13.72 12.85 6.90
CA SER A 276 -12.53 12.24 7.47
C SER A 276 -11.33 13.10 7.07
N ASP A 277 -10.99 14.04 7.95
CA ASP A 277 -9.76 14.81 7.91
C ASP A 277 -8.61 13.81 7.99
N HIS A 278 -8.18 13.32 6.83
CA HIS A 278 -6.97 12.56 6.71
C HIS A 278 -5.86 13.53 7.10
N PRO A 279 -5.10 13.32 8.19
CA PRO A 279 -3.80 13.93 8.22
C PRO A 279 -3.12 13.42 6.94
N ARG A 280 -2.91 14.33 5.98
CA ARG A 280 -1.98 14.06 4.88
C ARG A 280 -0.66 13.76 5.58
N ARG A 281 -0.38 12.47 5.77
CA ARG A 281 0.91 11.97 6.21
C ARG A 281 1.79 11.89 4.99
#